data_AF-A0A1M5IHF2-F1
#
_entry.id   AF-A0A1M5IHF2-F1
#
_cell.length_a   1.000
_cell.length_b   1.000
_cell.length_c   1.000
_cell.angle_alpha   90.00
_cell.angle_beta   90.00
_cell.angle_gamma   90.00
#
_symmetry.space_group_name_H-M   'P 1'
#
loop_
_entity.id
_entity.type
_entity.pdbx_description
1 polymer ?
#
loop_
_entity_poly.entity_id
_entity_poly.type
_entity_poly.pdbx_seq_one_letter_code
_entity_poly.pdbx_strand_id
1 'polypeptide(L)'
;MKTTDSKKETTPKQTVKRGVTKPKSNAAAGLTELFEESLKDLYWAEKALTKALPTMAKNATSEELITAINNHLTETEEHVTRLEKVFELIGKKATAKKCDAMEGLIEEGKGILEETEIGVVRDAGIIAASQKIEHYEIATYGTLRQFAETLGYEEAAALLEQTLDEEKGADKLLTEVAVNAINLEAAEIEMEE
;
A
#
# COMPACT_ATOMS: atom_id res chain seq x y z
N MET A 1 -54.28 -39.36 3.73
CA MET A 1 -53.87 -39.06 5.12
C MET A 1 -52.38 -39.38 5.22
N LYS A 2 -51.54 -38.33 5.39
CA LYS A 2 -50.11 -38.33 5.75
C LYS A 2 -49.14 -39.00 4.73
N THR A 3 -47.96 -38.47 4.39
CA THR A 3 -47.14 -37.36 4.91
C THR A 3 -46.09 -37.02 3.86
N THR A 4 -45.91 -35.73 3.57
CA THR A 4 -44.75 -35.17 2.84
C THR A 4 -43.59 -35.00 3.83
N ASP A 5 -42.47 -35.69 3.59
CA ASP A 5 -41.23 -35.47 4.33
C ASP A 5 -40.46 -34.30 3.71
N SER A 6 -40.60 -33.12 4.31
CA SER A 6 -39.73 -31.97 4.03
C SER A 6 -38.46 -32.10 4.87
N LYS A 7 -37.36 -32.57 4.25
CA LYS A 7 -36.01 -32.48 4.83
C LYS A 7 -35.65 -31.01 5.02
N LYS A 8 -35.54 -30.61 6.29
CA LYS A 8 -35.07 -29.29 6.71
C LYS A 8 -33.54 -29.31 6.68
N GLU A 9 -32.93 -28.69 5.68
CA GLU A 9 -31.49 -28.42 5.69
C GLU A 9 -31.16 -27.51 6.87
N THR A 10 -30.40 -28.04 7.83
CA THR A 10 -29.87 -27.28 8.96
C THR A 10 -28.55 -26.65 8.54
N THR A 11 -28.55 -25.33 8.40
CA THR A 11 -27.34 -24.52 8.25
C THR A 11 -26.43 -24.75 9.46
N PRO A 12 -25.11 -24.96 9.29
CA PRO A 12 -24.21 -25.19 10.42
C PRO A 12 -24.15 -23.92 11.29
N LYS A 13 -24.50 -24.04 12.58
CA LYS A 13 -24.28 -22.96 13.55
C LYS A 13 -22.78 -22.76 13.74
N GLN A 14 -22.25 -21.65 13.22
CA GLN A 14 -20.90 -21.20 13.56
C GLN A 14 -20.81 -20.95 15.07
N THR A 15 -19.95 -21.72 15.73
CA THR A 15 -19.57 -21.49 17.13
C THR A 15 -18.61 -20.30 17.17
N VAL A 16 -19.13 -19.12 17.49
CA VAL A 16 -18.33 -17.90 17.56
C VAL A 16 -17.44 -17.95 18.81
N LYS A 17 -16.16 -18.31 18.66
CA LYS A 17 -15.14 -18.05 19.68
C LYS A 17 -15.04 -16.53 19.86
N ARG A 18 -15.33 -16.02 21.06
CA ARG A 18 -15.25 -14.58 21.35
C ARG A 18 -13.79 -14.18 21.59
N GLY A 19 -13.25 -13.34 20.72
CA GLY A 19 -11.96 -12.67 20.96
C GLY A 19 -12.04 -11.69 22.13
N VAL A 20 -10.88 -11.33 22.68
CA VAL A 20 -10.77 -10.39 23.83
C VAL A 20 -11.24 -8.98 23.43
N THR A 21 -11.02 -8.59 22.17
CA THR A 21 -11.42 -7.28 21.64
C THR A 21 -12.83 -7.35 21.04
N LYS A 22 -13.72 -6.45 21.47
CA LYS A 22 -15.05 -6.33 20.90
C LYS A 22 -14.99 -5.60 19.54
N PRO A 23 -15.65 -6.11 18.48
CA PRO A 23 -15.74 -5.40 17.21
C PRO A 23 -16.41 -4.03 17.36
N LYS A 24 -15.97 -3.07 16.55
CA LYS A 24 -16.67 -1.78 16.38
C LYS A 24 -18.06 -2.00 15.75
N SER A 25 -18.95 -1.02 15.86
CA SER A 25 -20.31 -1.11 15.31
C SER A 25 -20.37 -1.22 13.78
N ASN A 26 -19.31 -0.81 13.09
CA ASN A 26 -19.14 -0.87 11.63
C ASN A 26 -18.07 -1.89 11.20
N ALA A 27 -17.76 -2.89 12.04
CA ALA A 27 -16.76 -3.89 11.71
C ALA A 27 -17.21 -4.76 10.53
N ALA A 28 -16.25 -5.09 9.65
CA ALA A 28 -16.48 -6.04 8.57
C ALA A 28 -16.84 -7.42 9.15
N ALA A 29 -17.96 -7.98 8.69
CA ALA A 29 -18.49 -9.27 9.11
C ALA A 29 -18.03 -10.43 8.21
N GLY A 30 -17.52 -10.14 7.01
CA GLY A 30 -17.06 -11.13 6.05
C GLY A 30 -15.94 -10.63 5.14
N LEU A 31 -15.34 -11.56 4.37
CA LEU A 31 -14.18 -11.27 3.53
C LEU A 31 -14.47 -10.20 2.47
N THR A 32 -15.68 -10.19 1.88
CA THR A 32 -16.09 -9.16 0.91
C THR A 32 -16.08 -7.75 1.51
N GLU A 33 -16.59 -7.58 2.73
CA GLU A 33 -16.58 -6.29 3.42
C GLU A 33 -15.16 -5.88 3.83
N LEU A 34 -14.34 -6.85 4.29
CA LEU A 34 -12.94 -6.59 4.63
C LEU A 34 -12.14 -6.17 3.39
N PHE A 35 -12.34 -6.83 2.26
CA PHE A 35 -11.73 -6.49 0.98
C PHE A 35 -12.12 -5.08 0.53
N GLU A 36 -13.42 -4.74 0.58
CA GLU A 36 -13.90 -3.40 0.24
C GLU A 36 -13.30 -2.32 1.16
N GLU A 37 -13.30 -2.53 2.48
CA GLU A 37 -12.71 -1.57 3.42
C GLU A 37 -11.21 -1.40 3.19
N SER A 38 -10.49 -2.49 2.90
CA SER A 38 -9.06 -2.45 2.64
C SER A 38 -8.72 -1.76 1.31
N LEU A 39 -9.56 -1.91 0.27
CA LEU A 39 -9.44 -1.14 -0.97
C LEU A 39 -9.64 0.37 -0.75
N LYS A 40 -10.55 0.78 0.15
CA LYS A 40 -10.76 2.20 0.47
C LYS A 40 -9.54 2.80 1.16
N ASP A 41 -8.94 2.04 2.06
CA ASP A 41 -7.72 2.43 2.78
C ASP A 41 -6.53 2.55 1.80
N LEU A 42 -6.35 1.57 0.89
CA LEU A 42 -5.31 1.61 -0.15
C LEU A 42 -5.52 2.74 -1.17
N TYR A 43 -6.75 2.95 -1.65
CA TYR A 43 -7.04 4.06 -2.57
C TYR A 43 -6.79 5.44 -1.94
N TRP A 44 -6.92 5.57 -0.63
CA TRP A 44 -6.48 6.78 0.05
C TRP A 44 -4.96 6.88 0.11
N ALA A 45 -4.27 5.78 0.39
CA ALA A 45 -2.80 5.73 0.50
C ALA A 45 -2.14 6.23 -0.77
N GLU A 46 -2.51 5.69 -1.93
CA GLU A 46 -2.03 6.09 -3.26
C GLU A 46 -2.24 7.59 -3.53
N LYS A 47 -3.44 8.11 -3.20
CA LYS A 47 -3.78 9.53 -3.37
C LYS A 47 -3.06 10.45 -2.39
N ALA A 48 -2.62 9.94 -1.25
CA ALA A 48 -1.74 10.67 -0.36
C ALA A 48 -0.30 10.64 -0.89
N LEU A 49 0.13 9.51 -1.43
CA LEU A 49 1.48 9.31 -1.95
C LEU A 49 1.77 10.19 -3.17
N THR A 50 0.83 10.32 -4.12
CA THR A 50 0.91 11.29 -5.23
C THR A 50 1.19 12.73 -4.81
N LYS A 51 0.85 13.11 -3.56
CA LYS A 51 1.16 14.44 -2.99
C LYS A 51 2.48 14.48 -2.23
N ALA A 52 2.91 13.36 -1.67
CA ALA A 52 4.13 13.23 -0.89
C ALA A 52 5.37 13.12 -1.80
N LEU A 53 5.31 12.31 -2.86
CA LEU A 53 6.44 12.05 -3.76
C LEU A 53 7.05 13.32 -4.38
N PRO A 54 6.29 14.34 -4.85
CA PRO A 54 6.87 15.59 -5.34
C PRO A 54 7.70 16.34 -4.28
N THR A 55 7.37 16.18 -3.00
CA THR A 55 8.13 16.80 -1.90
C THR A 55 9.45 16.06 -1.67
N MET A 56 9.43 14.72 -1.74
CA MET A 56 10.65 13.90 -1.61
C MET A 56 11.62 14.17 -2.77
N ALA A 57 11.13 14.16 -4.01
CA ALA A 57 11.96 14.44 -5.19
C ALA A 57 12.63 15.83 -5.12
N LYS A 58 11.92 16.86 -4.62
CA LYS A 58 12.48 18.22 -4.48
C LYS A 58 13.55 18.35 -3.40
N ASN A 59 13.61 17.42 -2.45
CA ASN A 59 14.58 17.43 -1.36
C ASN A 59 15.70 16.41 -1.54
N ALA A 60 15.62 15.57 -2.57
CA ALA A 60 16.70 14.69 -2.97
C ALA A 60 17.77 15.47 -3.75
N THR A 61 19.02 15.00 -3.70
CA THR A 61 20.16 15.60 -4.42
C THR A 61 20.72 14.71 -5.53
N SER A 62 20.57 13.39 -5.41
CA SER A 62 20.94 12.44 -6.44
C SER A 62 19.94 12.47 -7.60
N GLU A 63 20.43 12.72 -8.82
CA GLU A 63 19.63 12.69 -10.05
C GLU A 63 18.98 11.31 -10.28
N GLU A 64 19.66 10.23 -9.89
CA GLU A 64 19.12 8.87 -9.98
C GLU A 64 17.93 8.69 -9.03
N LEU A 65 18.05 9.18 -7.80
CA LEU A 65 16.96 9.14 -6.81
C LEU A 65 15.77 10.01 -7.24
N ILE A 66 16.04 11.24 -7.70
CA ILE A 66 15.01 12.15 -8.22
C ILE A 66 14.26 11.48 -9.37
N THR A 67 14.98 10.84 -10.29
CA THR A 67 14.38 10.13 -11.42
C THR A 67 13.53 8.95 -10.95
N ALA A 68 14.03 8.13 -10.02
CA ALA A 68 13.29 7.00 -9.46
C ALA A 68 11.97 7.45 -8.81
N ILE A 69 11.99 8.51 -7.99
CA ILE A 69 10.80 9.04 -7.32
C ILE A 69 9.79 9.62 -8.31
N ASN A 70 10.24 10.33 -9.36
CA ASN A 70 9.34 10.89 -10.36
C ASN A 70 8.72 9.82 -11.28
N ASN A 71 9.47 8.75 -11.58
CA ASN A 71 8.93 7.59 -12.28
C ASN A 71 7.85 6.92 -11.43
N HIS A 72 8.16 6.66 -10.16
CA HIS A 72 7.21 6.06 -9.23
C HIS A 72 5.95 6.94 -9.05
N LEU A 73 6.08 8.28 -8.99
CA LEU A 73 4.92 9.18 -9.00
C LEU A 73 3.99 8.95 -10.20
N THR A 74 4.57 8.73 -11.38
CA THR A 74 3.79 8.45 -12.60
C THR A 74 3.07 7.11 -12.48
N GLU A 75 3.75 6.08 -11.96
CA GLU A 75 3.17 4.77 -11.67
C GLU A 75 2.02 4.89 -10.64
N THR A 76 2.24 5.57 -9.52
CA THR A 76 1.22 5.82 -8.47
C THR A 76 -0.04 6.50 -9.05
N GLU A 77 0.10 7.45 -9.97
CA GLU A 77 -1.06 8.07 -10.64
C GLU A 77 -1.85 7.05 -11.50
N GLU A 78 -1.16 6.12 -12.14
CA GLU A 78 -1.78 4.99 -12.84
C GLU A 78 -2.43 3.99 -11.87
N HIS A 79 -1.79 3.73 -10.72
CA HIS A 79 -2.31 2.86 -9.66
C HIS A 79 -3.64 3.37 -9.10
N VAL A 80 -3.76 4.68 -8.86
CA VAL A 80 -5.02 5.34 -8.48
C VAL A 80 -6.11 5.03 -9.51
N THR A 81 -5.80 5.18 -10.80
CA THR A 81 -6.74 4.90 -11.90
C THR A 81 -7.10 3.41 -11.96
N ARG A 82 -6.12 2.53 -11.72
CA ARG A 82 -6.31 1.07 -11.71
C ARG A 82 -7.21 0.64 -10.55
N LEU A 83 -7.05 1.23 -9.37
CA LEU A 83 -7.93 1.00 -8.23
C LEU A 83 -9.36 1.46 -8.50
N GLU A 84 -9.56 2.59 -9.19
CA GLU A 84 -10.90 3.02 -9.63
C GLU A 84 -11.56 1.97 -10.52
N LYS A 85 -10.79 1.32 -11.41
CA LYS A 85 -11.28 0.20 -12.21
C LYS A 85 -11.60 -1.03 -11.36
N VAL A 86 -10.76 -1.36 -10.36
CA VAL A 86 -11.03 -2.44 -9.40
C VAL A 86 -12.34 -2.21 -8.64
N PHE A 87 -12.61 -0.98 -8.19
CA PHE A 87 -13.89 -0.62 -7.56
C PHE A 87 -15.08 -0.85 -8.50
N GLU A 88 -14.95 -0.44 -9.78
CA GLU A 88 -15.98 -0.66 -10.80
C GLU A 88 -16.28 -2.16 -10.99
N LEU A 89 -15.24 -2.99 -11.11
CA LEU A 89 -15.36 -4.44 -11.31
C LEU A 89 -16.09 -5.16 -10.18
N ILE A 90 -15.98 -4.64 -8.95
CA ILE A 90 -16.72 -5.20 -7.79
C ILE A 90 -18.08 -4.53 -7.55
N GLY A 91 -18.52 -3.67 -8.47
CA GLY A 91 -19.81 -2.98 -8.39
C GLY A 91 -19.89 -1.93 -7.28
N LYS A 92 -18.76 -1.30 -6.94
CA LYS A 92 -18.66 -0.29 -5.87
C LYS A 92 -18.15 1.03 -6.44
N LYS A 93 -18.51 2.12 -5.76
CA LYS A 93 -17.96 3.45 -6.07
C LYS A 93 -16.61 3.60 -5.35
N ALA A 94 -15.57 4.00 -6.09
CA ALA A 94 -14.29 4.36 -5.51
C ALA A 94 -14.47 5.42 -4.41
N THR A 95 -14.05 5.06 -3.20
CA THR A 95 -14.18 5.90 -2.01
C THR A 95 -12.88 5.80 -1.23
N ALA A 96 -12.24 6.94 -0.97
CA ALA A 96 -11.04 6.97 -0.15
C ALA A 96 -11.42 7.02 1.33
N LYS A 97 -10.78 6.19 2.13
CA LYS A 97 -10.85 6.24 3.59
C LYS A 97 -9.44 6.37 4.14
N LYS A 98 -9.26 7.29 5.08
CA LYS A 98 -7.94 7.60 5.62
C LYS A 98 -7.23 6.33 6.09
N CYS A 99 -6.03 6.11 5.56
CA CYS A 99 -5.14 5.04 6.00
C CYS A 99 -4.12 5.60 6.99
N ASP A 100 -4.32 5.31 8.27
CA ASP A 100 -3.44 5.79 9.35
C ASP A 100 -2.01 5.21 9.22
N ALA A 101 -1.85 4.02 8.64
CA ALA A 101 -0.53 3.42 8.41
C ALA A 101 0.26 4.20 7.36
N MET A 102 -0.34 4.46 6.19
CA MET A 102 0.32 5.25 5.14
C MET A 102 0.57 6.70 5.60
N GLU A 103 -0.38 7.31 6.33
CA GLU A 103 -0.14 8.64 6.89
C GLU A 103 1.10 8.63 7.79
N GLY A 104 1.23 7.66 8.70
CA GLY A 104 2.40 7.53 9.56
C GLY A 104 3.72 7.41 8.80
N LEU A 105 3.74 6.60 7.72
CA LEU A 105 4.94 6.44 6.87
C LEU A 105 5.30 7.71 6.11
N ILE A 106 4.29 8.44 5.62
CA ILE A 106 4.50 9.75 4.96
C ILE A 106 5.05 10.77 5.96
N GLU A 107 4.54 10.80 7.20
CA GLU A 107 5.06 11.68 8.24
C GLU A 107 6.48 11.30 8.66
N GLU A 108 6.81 10.00 8.70
CA GLU A 108 8.18 9.54 8.93
C GLU A 108 9.13 10.05 7.83
N GLY A 109 8.73 9.96 6.56
CA GLY A 109 9.51 10.51 5.45
C GLY A 109 9.71 12.02 5.54
N LYS A 110 8.71 12.77 6.03
CA LYS A 110 8.87 14.22 6.27
C LYS A 110 9.83 14.49 7.43
N GLY A 111 9.76 13.71 8.51
CA GLY A 111 10.67 13.80 9.64
C GLY A 111 12.13 13.65 9.21
N ILE A 112 12.43 12.69 8.31
CA ILE A 112 13.77 12.54 7.73
C ILE A 112 14.28 13.83 7.07
N LEU A 113 13.43 14.59 6.38
CA LEU A 113 13.83 15.86 5.75
C LEU A 113 14.18 16.94 6.78
N GLU A 114 13.59 16.87 7.98
CA GLU A 114 13.85 17.79 9.09
C GLU A 114 15.06 17.34 9.94
N GLU A 115 15.33 16.04 9.99
CA GLU A 115 16.37 15.41 10.81
C GLU A 115 17.74 15.28 10.11
N THR A 116 17.80 15.52 8.80
CA THR A 116 19.01 15.37 7.99
C THR A 116 19.35 16.66 7.25
N GLU A 117 20.64 16.96 7.05
CA GLU A 117 21.07 18.04 6.16
C GLU A 117 20.92 17.67 4.68
N ILE A 118 20.73 18.66 3.80
CA ILE A 118 20.64 18.42 2.35
C ILE A 118 21.93 17.76 1.85
N GLY A 119 21.82 16.60 1.20
CA GLY A 119 22.94 15.86 0.63
C GLY A 119 22.73 14.35 0.70
N VAL A 120 23.81 13.59 0.51
CA VAL A 120 23.77 12.12 0.40
C VAL A 120 23.19 11.41 1.64
N VAL A 121 23.36 11.97 2.85
CA VAL A 121 22.75 11.41 4.08
C VAL A 121 21.22 11.55 4.04
N ARG A 122 20.71 12.68 3.57
CA ARG A 122 19.27 12.88 3.35
C ARG A 122 18.75 11.96 2.25
N ASP A 123 19.49 11.80 1.16
CA ASP A 123 19.11 10.89 0.09
C ASP A 123 19.00 9.44 0.59
N ALA A 124 19.93 8.99 1.45
CA ALA A 124 19.86 7.69 2.10
C ALA A 124 18.61 7.56 2.99
N GLY A 125 18.28 8.62 3.74
CA GLY A 125 17.07 8.69 4.55
C GLY A 125 15.79 8.65 3.71
N ILE A 126 15.74 9.39 2.60
CA ILE A 126 14.61 9.40 1.66
C ILE A 126 14.39 7.98 1.12
N ILE A 127 15.46 7.30 0.68
CA ILE A 127 15.35 5.92 0.21
C ILE A 127 14.82 5.01 1.31
N ALA A 128 15.37 5.09 2.52
CA ALA A 128 14.93 4.26 3.64
C ALA A 128 13.44 4.47 3.98
N ALA A 129 12.94 5.71 3.90
CA ALA A 129 11.51 6.00 4.09
C ALA A 129 10.65 5.49 2.93
N SER A 130 11.08 5.71 1.68
CA SER A 130 10.40 5.21 0.49
C SER A 130 10.29 3.69 0.49
N GLN A 131 11.34 2.94 0.81
CA GLN A 131 11.26 1.48 0.87
C GLN A 131 10.26 0.98 1.92
N LYS A 132 10.10 1.67 3.06
CA LYS A 132 9.06 1.30 4.04
C LYS A 132 7.64 1.47 3.48
N ILE A 133 7.44 2.49 2.64
CA ILE A 133 6.20 2.72 1.88
C ILE A 133 5.98 1.57 0.90
N GLU A 134 6.98 1.26 0.06
CA GLU A 134 6.88 0.14 -0.91
C GLU A 134 6.55 -1.18 -0.22
N HIS A 135 7.20 -1.49 0.90
CA HIS A 135 6.94 -2.72 1.65
C HIS A 135 5.52 -2.78 2.24
N TYR A 136 4.95 -1.64 2.64
CA TYR A 136 3.55 -1.57 3.04
C TYR A 136 2.63 -1.85 1.84
N GLU A 137 2.92 -1.29 0.67
CA GLU A 137 2.11 -1.46 -0.54
C GLU A 137 2.21 -2.88 -1.10
N ILE A 138 3.41 -3.47 -1.17
CA ILE A 138 3.63 -4.87 -1.53
C ILE A 138 2.82 -5.82 -0.64
N ALA A 139 2.83 -5.60 0.68
CA ALA A 139 2.05 -6.41 1.61
C ALA A 139 0.54 -6.24 1.41
N THR A 140 0.10 -5.01 1.15
CA THR A 140 -1.32 -4.67 0.98
C THR A 140 -1.86 -5.21 -0.34
N TYR A 141 -1.20 -4.93 -1.46
CA TYR A 141 -1.57 -5.44 -2.78
C TYR A 141 -1.53 -6.97 -2.83
N GLY A 142 -0.50 -7.62 -2.27
CA GLY A 142 -0.45 -9.08 -2.19
C GLY A 142 -1.64 -9.68 -1.44
N THR A 143 -2.04 -9.05 -0.33
CA THR A 143 -3.23 -9.46 0.44
C THR A 143 -4.52 -9.27 -0.35
N LEU A 144 -4.71 -8.08 -0.95
CA LEU A 144 -5.93 -7.74 -1.69
C LEU A 144 -6.07 -8.57 -2.95
N ARG A 145 -4.99 -8.83 -3.68
CA ARG A 145 -4.97 -9.73 -4.83
C ARG A 145 -5.46 -11.12 -4.45
N GLN A 146 -4.97 -11.67 -3.34
CA GLN A 146 -5.42 -12.98 -2.86
C GLN A 146 -6.89 -12.98 -2.42
N PHE A 147 -7.36 -11.89 -1.81
CA PHE A 147 -8.77 -11.73 -1.46
C PHE A 147 -9.65 -11.67 -2.71
N ALA A 148 -9.26 -10.90 -3.73
CA ALA A 148 -9.96 -10.81 -5.00
C ALA A 148 -10.10 -12.18 -5.67
N GLU A 149 -9.04 -12.97 -5.75
CA GLU A 149 -9.11 -14.36 -6.25
C GLU A 149 -10.07 -15.23 -5.43
N THR A 150 -9.98 -15.16 -4.10
CA THR A 150 -10.83 -15.96 -3.20
C THR A 150 -12.31 -15.63 -3.36
N LEU A 151 -12.63 -14.38 -3.68
CA LEU A 151 -13.98 -13.89 -3.91
C LEU A 151 -14.47 -14.08 -5.36
N GLY A 152 -13.62 -14.59 -6.26
CA GLY A 152 -13.95 -14.81 -7.66
C GLY A 152 -13.88 -13.54 -8.54
N TYR A 153 -13.20 -12.49 -8.09
CA TYR A 153 -12.97 -11.26 -8.85
C TYR A 153 -11.68 -11.36 -9.67
N GLU A 154 -11.65 -12.27 -10.66
CA GLU A 154 -10.44 -12.61 -11.42
C GLU A 154 -9.81 -11.39 -12.12
N GLU A 155 -10.61 -10.54 -12.78
CA GLU A 155 -10.12 -9.33 -13.43
C GLU A 155 -9.53 -8.32 -12.41
N ALA A 156 -10.16 -8.18 -11.25
CA ALA A 156 -9.63 -7.31 -10.19
C ALA A 156 -8.32 -7.86 -9.63
N ALA A 157 -8.21 -9.18 -9.45
CA ALA A 157 -6.99 -9.83 -8.99
C ALA A 157 -5.82 -9.58 -9.97
N ALA A 158 -6.07 -9.68 -11.28
CA ALA A 158 -5.05 -9.41 -12.30
C ALA A 158 -4.57 -7.95 -12.27
N LEU A 159 -5.48 -6.99 -12.08
CA LEU A 159 -5.11 -5.59 -11.94
C LEU A 159 -4.31 -5.31 -10.66
N LEU A 160 -4.68 -5.94 -9.55
CA LEU A 160 -3.94 -5.82 -8.29
C LEU A 160 -2.56 -6.48 -8.36
N GLU A 161 -2.42 -7.59 -9.09
CA GLU A 161 -1.12 -8.22 -9.37
C GLU A 161 -0.22 -7.30 -10.21
N GLN A 162 -0.80 -6.62 -11.22
CA GLN A 162 -0.04 -5.67 -12.02
C GLN A 162 0.57 -4.56 -11.15
N THR A 163 -0.22 -3.93 -10.28
CA THR A 163 0.34 -2.93 -9.36
C THR A 163 1.38 -3.55 -8.44
N LEU A 164 1.10 -4.72 -7.86
CA LEU A 164 2.04 -5.42 -6.98
C LEU A 164 3.42 -5.63 -7.61
N ASP A 165 3.47 -5.95 -8.91
CA ASP A 165 4.73 -6.14 -9.62
C ASP A 165 5.45 -4.81 -9.93
N GLU A 166 4.69 -3.74 -10.17
CA GLU A 166 5.22 -2.37 -10.28
C GLU A 166 5.87 -1.93 -8.95
N GLU A 167 5.22 -2.14 -7.79
CA GLU A 167 5.80 -1.78 -6.48
C GLU A 167 7.08 -2.57 -6.14
N LYS A 168 7.09 -3.87 -6.46
CA LYS A 168 8.33 -4.66 -6.33
C LYS A 168 9.45 -4.12 -7.22
N GLY A 169 9.09 -3.59 -8.39
CA GLY A 169 10.02 -2.94 -9.30
C GLY A 169 10.58 -1.65 -8.70
N ALA A 170 9.73 -0.81 -8.12
CA ALA A 170 10.11 0.42 -7.45
C ALA A 170 11.04 0.18 -6.25
N ASP A 171 10.71 -0.76 -5.35
CA ASP A 171 11.58 -1.13 -4.21
C ASP A 171 12.95 -1.65 -4.67
N LYS A 172 12.96 -2.46 -5.73
CA LYS A 172 14.22 -2.95 -6.30
C LYS A 172 15.06 -1.80 -6.86
N LEU A 173 14.45 -0.86 -7.58
CA LEU A 173 15.14 0.31 -8.11
C LEU A 173 15.72 1.17 -6.98
N LEU A 174 14.96 1.40 -5.91
CA LEU A 174 15.43 2.11 -4.72
C LEU A 174 16.64 1.41 -4.08
N THR A 175 16.61 0.07 -3.99
CA THR A 175 17.74 -0.73 -3.50
C THR A 175 18.97 -0.55 -4.38
N GLU A 176 18.81 -0.57 -5.71
CA GLU A 176 19.92 -0.36 -6.65
C GLU A 176 20.53 1.04 -6.49
N VAL A 177 19.70 2.07 -6.38
CA VAL A 177 20.13 3.47 -6.15
C VAL A 177 20.86 3.62 -4.81
N ALA A 178 20.38 2.94 -3.75
CA ALA A 178 21.02 2.96 -2.44
C ALA A 178 22.44 2.36 -2.46
N VAL A 179 22.62 1.21 -3.12
CA VAL A 179 23.87 0.45 -3.09
C VAL A 179 24.92 1.03 -4.06
N ASN A 180 24.50 1.58 -5.20
CA ASN A 180 25.43 1.98 -6.26
C ASN A 180 26.05 3.37 -6.06
N ALA A 181 25.41 4.26 -5.29
CA ALA A 181 25.87 5.63 -5.13
C ALA A 181 25.80 6.09 -3.67
N ILE A 182 24.63 5.99 -3.05
CA ILE A 182 24.32 6.81 -1.88
C ILE A 182 24.89 6.26 -0.57
N ASN A 183 24.78 4.95 -0.32
CA ASN A 183 25.20 4.41 0.99
C ASN A 183 26.71 4.47 1.21
N LEU A 184 27.51 4.29 0.15
CA LEU A 184 28.97 4.38 0.24
C LEU A 184 29.40 5.82 0.46
N GLU A 185 28.86 6.77 -0.31
CA GLU A 185 29.15 8.19 -0.14
C GLU A 185 28.68 8.72 1.22
N ALA A 186 27.50 8.32 1.68
CA ALA A 186 26.97 8.72 2.99
C ALA A 186 27.81 8.19 4.16
N ALA A 187 28.41 7.00 4.02
CA ALA A 187 29.28 6.41 5.05
C ALA A 187 30.65 7.10 5.14
N GLU A 188 31.10 7.79 4.09
CA GLU A 188 32.38 8.51 4.05
C GLU A 188 32.30 9.93 4.66
N ILE A 189 31.08 10.43 4.93
CA ILE A 189 30.89 11.70 5.63
C ILE A 189 31.15 11.49 7.13
N GLU A 190 32.38 11.77 7.56
CA GLU A 190 32.70 11.94 8.97
C GLU A 190 32.07 13.24 9.49
N MET A 191 31.44 13.18 10.67
CA MET A 191 30.93 14.38 11.34
C MET A 191 32.11 15.29 11.69
N GLU A 192 32.25 16.43 11.02
CA GLU A 192 33.03 17.54 11.57
C GLU A 192 32.26 18.09 12.78
N GLU A 193 32.76 17.79 13.99
CA GLU A 193 32.27 18.35 15.26
C GLU A 193 32.42 19.88 15.34
#